data_AF-A0A098YQA4-F1
#
_entry.id   AF-A0A098YQA4-F1
#
_cell.length_a   1.000
_cell.length_b   1.000
_cell.length_c   1.000
_cell.angle_alpha   90.00
_cell.angle_beta   90.00
_cell.angle_gamma   90.00
#
_symmetry.space_group_name_H-M   'P 1'
#
loop_
_entity.id
_entity.type
_entity.pdbx_description
1 polymer ?
#
loop_
_entity_poly.entity_id
_entity_poly.type
_entity_poly.pdbx_seq_one_letter_code
_entity_poly.pdbx_strand_id
1 'polypeptide(L)'
;MKAKHHQKDDQRKSECNQSNDNTRKAIKRSFFEWSDGMRVIRQGKGEVAMTEGELAKFFGVSWQKVNHKVKLIKQTMCLKYYEIEAGNATSSISKQGDSVESYAPLCPLPIIIALSFHLNSVEAGMFRKYLCQRLQSPAPTFIPIIVDTGVTQGC
;
A
#
# COMPACT_ATOMS: atom_id res chain seq x y z
N MET A 1 -13.19 -3.91 54.75
CA MET A 1 -13.98 -3.61 53.53
C MET A 1 -13.31 -2.47 52.77
N LYS A 2 -13.32 -2.54 51.43
CA LYS A 2 -12.58 -1.70 50.43
C LYS A 2 -11.09 -2.11 50.27
N ALA A 3 -10.53 -2.29 49.08
CA ALA A 3 -10.90 -1.80 47.76
C ALA A 3 -10.57 -2.83 46.65
N LYS A 4 -11.51 -3.07 45.73
CA LYS A 4 -11.26 -3.60 44.39
C LYS A 4 -11.81 -2.60 43.39
N HIS A 5 -11.04 -1.57 43.09
CA HIS A 5 -11.33 -0.67 42.00
C HIS A 5 -9.99 -0.07 41.65
N HIS A 6 -9.31 -0.60 40.62
CA HIS A 6 -8.21 0.03 39.86
C HIS A 6 -7.69 -0.88 38.73
N GLN A 7 -8.10 -2.16 38.66
CA GLN A 7 -7.55 -3.13 37.69
C GLN A 7 -8.18 -3.09 36.28
N LYS A 8 -9.09 -2.15 35.97
CA LYS A 8 -9.80 -2.11 34.67
C LYS A 8 -9.21 -1.08 33.69
N ASP A 9 -8.39 -0.15 34.16
CA ASP A 9 -7.85 0.94 33.33
C ASP A 9 -6.47 0.61 32.75
N ASP A 10 -5.69 -0.24 33.42
CA ASP A 10 -4.39 -0.71 32.90
C ASP A 10 -4.55 -1.68 31.72
N GLN A 11 -5.65 -2.44 31.67
CA GLN A 11 -5.91 -3.40 30.60
C GLN A 11 -6.29 -2.71 29.27
N ARG A 12 -6.99 -1.56 29.33
CA ARG A 12 -7.25 -0.73 28.13
C ARG A 12 -5.99 -0.05 27.60
N LYS A 13 -5.02 0.23 28.47
CA LYS A 13 -3.75 0.88 28.09
C LYS A 13 -2.78 -0.12 27.43
N SER A 14 -2.76 -1.37 27.88
CA SER A 14 -1.94 -2.43 27.26
C SER A 14 -2.46 -2.83 25.87
N GLU A 15 -3.78 -2.92 25.67
CA GLU A 15 -4.37 -3.22 24.35
C GLU A 15 -4.12 -2.09 23.34
N CYS A 16 -4.19 -0.83 23.77
CA CYS A 16 -3.88 0.34 22.93
C CYS A 16 -2.40 0.41 22.53
N ASN A 17 -1.49 -0.05 23.40
CA ASN A 17 -0.06 -0.11 23.10
C ASN A 17 0.31 -1.30 22.22
N GLN A 18 -0.32 -2.46 22.42
CA GLN A 18 -0.11 -3.60 21.54
C GLN A 18 -0.68 -3.36 20.13
N SER A 19 -1.76 -2.56 20.04
CA SER A 19 -2.37 -2.05 18.81
C SER A 19 -1.55 -0.97 18.09
N ASN A 20 -0.49 -0.41 18.69
CA ASN A 20 0.35 0.58 18.02
C ASN A 20 1.70 -0.01 17.56
N ASP A 21 2.19 -1.04 18.23
CA ASP A 21 3.41 -1.75 17.83
C ASP A 21 3.18 -2.80 16.73
N ASN A 22 2.00 -3.40 16.66
CA ASN A 22 1.57 -4.16 15.49
C ASN A 22 1.31 -3.24 14.27
N THR A 23 0.82 -2.00 14.46
CA THR A 23 0.74 -0.97 13.41
C THR A 23 2.12 -0.48 12.98
N ARG A 24 3.08 -0.32 13.90
CA ARG A 24 4.49 0.01 13.57
C ARG A 24 5.23 -1.13 12.88
N LYS A 25 4.92 -2.40 13.20
CA LYS A 25 5.35 -3.58 12.41
C LYS A 25 4.62 -3.69 11.06
N ALA A 26 3.38 -3.18 10.95
CA ALA A 26 2.57 -3.25 9.73
C ALA A 26 2.99 -2.25 8.63
N ILE A 27 3.75 -1.20 8.92
CA ILE A 27 4.19 -0.24 7.90
C ILE A 27 5.58 -0.61 7.34
N LYS A 28 5.74 -1.84 6.86
CA LYS A 28 6.80 -2.17 5.89
C LYS A 28 6.32 -2.03 4.44
N ARG A 29 5.01 -2.10 4.20
CA ARG A 29 4.41 -1.98 2.86
C ARG A 29 3.48 -0.79 2.78
N SER A 30 3.19 -0.38 1.56
CA SER A 30 2.12 0.56 1.24
C SER A 30 0.96 -0.15 0.55
N PHE A 31 -0.23 0.44 0.60
CA PHE A 31 -1.43 -0.08 -0.08
C PHE A 31 -2.31 1.07 -0.55
N PHE A 32 -3.26 0.77 -1.44
CA PHE A 32 -4.23 1.76 -1.93
C PHE A 32 -5.55 1.67 -1.18
N GLU A 33 -6.16 2.83 -0.98
CA GLU A 33 -7.47 3.01 -0.36
C GLU A 33 -8.24 4.11 -1.09
N TRP A 34 -9.58 4.11 -0.96
CA TRP A 34 -10.42 5.19 -1.45
C TRP A 34 -10.66 6.22 -0.34
N SER A 35 -10.48 7.51 -0.66
CA SER A 35 -11.03 8.60 0.15
C SER A 35 -12.53 8.76 -0.07
N ASP A 36 -13.19 9.52 0.81
CA ASP A 36 -14.61 9.89 0.72
C ASP A 36 -15.01 10.54 -0.62
N GLY A 37 -14.05 11.09 -1.37
CA GLY A 37 -14.24 11.64 -2.72
C GLY A 37 -13.93 10.67 -3.87
N MET A 38 -13.83 9.37 -3.60
CA MET A 38 -13.42 8.33 -4.55
C MET A 38 -12.08 8.64 -5.24
N ARG A 39 -11.16 9.28 -4.50
CA ARG A 39 -9.76 9.46 -4.91
C ARG A 39 -8.90 8.38 -4.30
N VAL A 40 -7.99 7.83 -5.11
CA VAL A 40 -7.01 6.83 -4.68
C VAL A 40 -5.98 7.49 -3.76
N ILE A 41 -5.85 6.98 -2.55
CA ILE A 41 -4.82 7.35 -1.57
C ILE A 41 -3.84 6.19 -1.44
N ARG A 42 -2.53 6.50 -1.33
CA ARG A 42 -1.50 5.54 -0.94
C ARG A 42 -1.22 5.68 0.54
N GLN A 43 -1.53 4.64 1.31
CA GLN A 43 -1.22 4.54 2.74
C GLN A 43 0.10 3.79 2.93
N GLY A 44 0.89 4.17 3.93
CA GLY A 44 2.17 3.54 4.24
C GLY A 44 3.39 4.16 3.55
N LYS A 45 4.58 3.69 3.93
CA LYS A 45 5.88 4.24 3.46
C LYS A 45 6.67 3.32 2.54
N GLY A 46 6.43 2.00 2.56
CA GLY A 46 7.20 1.02 1.77
C GLY A 46 6.63 0.70 0.39
N GLU A 47 7.06 -0.39 -0.24
CA GLU A 47 6.56 -0.77 -1.57
C GLU A 47 5.06 -1.08 -1.56
N VAL A 48 4.38 -0.77 -2.67
CA VAL A 48 2.94 -1.03 -2.78
C VAL A 48 2.73 -2.53 -3.00
N ALA A 49 2.07 -3.14 -2.03
CA ALA A 49 1.78 -4.56 -2.03
C ALA A 49 0.44 -4.79 -1.32
N MET A 50 -0.53 -5.44 -1.98
CA MET A 50 -1.88 -5.66 -1.46
C MET A 50 -2.24 -7.15 -1.45
N THR A 51 -2.98 -7.60 -0.45
CA THR A 51 -3.57 -8.94 -0.43
C THR A 51 -4.75 -9.03 -1.40
N GLU A 52 -5.13 -10.24 -1.81
CA GLU A 52 -6.32 -10.44 -2.65
C GLU A 52 -7.61 -9.94 -1.99
N GLY A 53 -7.71 -10.00 -0.67
CA GLY A 53 -8.84 -9.44 0.10
C GLY A 53 -8.88 -7.91 0.08
N GLU A 54 -7.72 -7.26 0.24
CA GLU A 54 -7.60 -5.80 0.07
C GLU A 54 -7.95 -5.38 -1.36
N LEU A 55 -7.53 -6.14 -2.37
CA LEU A 55 -7.87 -5.89 -3.77
C LEU A 55 -9.36 -6.07 -4.05
N ALA A 56 -10.00 -7.09 -3.46
CA ALA A 56 -11.44 -7.31 -3.60
C ALA A 56 -12.24 -6.12 -3.05
N LYS A 57 -11.87 -5.64 -1.86
CA LYS A 57 -12.45 -4.44 -1.25
C LYS A 57 -12.17 -3.19 -2.08
N PHE A 58 -10.93 -3.00 -2.51
CA PHE A 58 -10.52 -1.84 -3.29
C PHE A 58 -11.22 -1.77 -4.65
N PHE A 59 -11.36 -2.88 -5.36
CA PHE A 59 -11.98 -2.89 -6.68
C PHE A 59 -13.50 -3.12 -6.68
N GLY A 60 -14.13 -3.24 -5.50
CA GLY A 60 -15.57 -3.46 -5.39
C GLY A 60 -16.03 -4.78 -6.04
N VAL A 61 -15.19 -5.82 -6.00
CA VAL A 61 -15.48 -7.12 -6.63
C VAL A 61 -15.33 -8.27 -5.65
N SER A 62 -15.89 -9.44 -5.99
CA SER A 62 -15.72 -10.62 -5.17
C SER A 62 -14.26 -11.10 -5.14
N TRP A 63 -13.85 -11.66 -4.00
CA TRP A 63 -12.52 -12.23 -3.82
C TRP A 63 -12.22 -13.33 -4.86
N GLN A 64 -13.21 -14.15 -5.22
CA GLN A 64 -13.08 -15.19 -6.25
C GLN A 64 -12.70 -14.61 -7.62
N LYS A 65 -13.28 -13.46 -7.98
CA LYS A 65 -12.98 -12.77 -9.25
C LYS A 65 -11.55 -12.22 -9.25
N VAL A 66 -11.09 -11.68 -8.12
CA VAL A 66 -9.71 -11.24 -7.94
C VAL A 66 -8.75 -12.42 -8.03
N ASN A 67 -8.96 -13.47 -7.24
CA ASN A 67 -8.09 -14.64 -7.18
C ASN A 67 -7.89 -15.28 -8.56
N HIS A 68 -8.99 -15.53 -9.29
CA HIS A 68 -8.94 -16.09 -10.64
C HIS A 68 -8.13 -15.21 -11.60
N LYS A 69 -8.34 -13.88 -11.60
CA LYS A 69 -7.62 -12.96 -12.48
C LYS A 69 -6.15 -12.79 -12.08
N VAL A 70 -5.84 -12.71 -10.78
CA VAL A 70 -4.46 -12.63 -10.27
C VAL A 70 -3.68 -13.88 -10.66
N LYS A 71 -4.28 -15.08 -10.55
CA LYS A 71 -3.66 -16.33 -11.00
C LYS A 71 -3.33 -16.30 -12.49
N LEU A 72 -4.29 -15.86 -13.32
CA LEU A 72 -4.08 -15.71 -14.76
C LEU A 72 -2.96 -14.70 -15.07
N ILE A 73 -2.99 -13.53 -14.44
CA ILE A 73 -1.99 -12.48 -14.61
C ILE A 73 -0.60 -13.01 -14.26
N LYS A 74 -0.46 -13.68 -13.10
CA LYS A 74 0.80 -14.31 -12.69
C LYS A 74 1.27 -15.29 -13.75
N GLN A 75 0.43 -16.22 -14.20
CA GLN A 75 0.80 -17.17 -15.27
C GLN A 75 1.26 -16.47 -16.56
N THR A 76 0.58 -15.40 -16.98
CA THR A 76 0.92 -14.65 -18.21
C THR A 76 2.13 -13.73 -18.05
N MET A 77 2.36 -13.12 -16.88
CA MET A 77 3.49 -12.23 -16.60
C MET A 77 4.74 -13.00 -16.15
N CYS A 78 4.59 -14.20 -15.60
CA CYS A 78 5.69 -15.09 -15.18
C CYS A 78 6.58 -15.57 -16.34
N LEU A 79 6.17 -15.41 -17.60
CA LEU A 79 7.04 -15.74 -18.74
C LEU A 79 8.14 -14.70 -19.01
N LYS A 80 8.14 -13.51 -18.36
CA LYS A 80 9.20 -12.50 -18.55
C LYS A 80 9.65 -11.76 -17.28
N TYR A 81 8.82 -11.61 -16.24
CA TYR A 81 9.18 -10.81 -15.07
C TYR A 81 10.05 -11.57 -14.05
N TYR A 82 9.79 -12.87 -13.82
CA TYR A 82 10.51 -13.66 -12.82
C TYR A 82 11.95 -14.07 -13.22
N GLU A 83 12.27 -14.10 -14.52
CA GLU A 83 13.65 -14.35 -14.98
C GLU A 83 14.58 -13.15 -14.70
N ILE A 84 14.05 -11.92 -14.71
CA ILE A 84 14.85 -10.71 -14.46
C ILE A 84 15.07 -10.50 -12.96
N GLU A 85 14.07 -10.80 -12.12
CA GLU A 85 14.18 -10.66 -10.66
C GLU A 85 15.06 -11.78 -10.03
N ALA A 86 15.06 -12.99 -10.60
CA ALA A 86 15.99 -14.05 -10.18
C ALA A 86 17.44 -13.81 -10.65
N GLY A 87 17.63 -13.09 -11.77
CA GLY A 87 18.96 -12.73 -12.30
C GLY A 87 19.61 -11.52 -11.62
N ASN A 88 18.83 -10.64 -10.98
CA ASN A 88 19.33 -9.44 -10.29
C ASN A 88 19.30 -9.52 -8.75
N ALA A 89 18.59 -10.49 -8.16
CA ALA A 89 18.54 -10.74 -6.71
C ALA A 89 19.72 -11.58 -6.17
N THR A 90 20.84 -11.62 -6.88
CA THR A 90 22.09 -12.29 -6.43
C THR A 90 23.07 -11.34 -5.73
N SER A 91 22.62 -10.17 -5.28
CA SER A 91 23.39 -9.39 -4.30
C SER A 91 22.50 -8.97 -3.12
N SER A 92 22.82 -9.54 -1.95
CA SER A 92 22.39 -9.11 -0.61
C SER A 92 20.98 -9.47 -0.10
N ILE A 93 20.60 -10.75 -0.08
CA ILE A 93 19.83 -11.26 1.08
C ILE A 93 20.49 -12.54 1.59
N SER A 94 21.13 -12.39 2.74
CA SER A 94 21.69 -13.43 3.58
C SER A 94 20.75 -14.62 3.71
N LYS A 95 21.32 -15.82 3.53
CA LYS A 95 20.77 -17.06 4.09
C LYS A 95 20.65 -16.90 5.60
N GLN A 96 19.47 -17.23 6.16
CA GLN A 96 19.18 -17.87 7.46
C GLN A 96 17.67 -17.63 7.70
N GLY A 97 16.79 -18.62 7.57
CA GLY A 97 16.45 -19.54 8.66
C GLY A 97 14.98 -19.33 9.05
N ASP A 98 14.18 -20.38 8.89
CA ASP A 98 12.83 -20.60 9.43
C ASP A 98 11.93 -19.40 9.77
N SER A 99 10.99 -19.14 8.86
CA SER A 99 9.62 -18.78 9.24
C SER A 99 8.70 -19.13 8.07
N VAL A 100 8.06 -20.29 8.15
CA VAL A 100 6.86 -20.61 7.36
C VAL A 100 5.71 -19.80 7.95
N GLU A 101 5.77 -18.48 7.80
CA GLU A 101 4.63 -17.62 8.04
C GLU A 101 3.86 -17.61 6.73
N SER A 102 2.66 -18.19 6.75
CA SER A 102 1.74 -18.28 5.62
C SER A 102 1.32 -16.87 5.20
N TYR A 103 2.20 -16.16 4.52
CA TYR A 103 1.89 -14.89 3.91
C TYR A 103 1.00 -15.20 2.71
N ALA A 104 -0.27 -14.80 2.81
CA ALA A 104 -1.11 -14.64 1.63
C ALA A 104 -0.27 -13.89 0.56
N PRO A 105 -0.06 -14.46 -0.64
CA PRO A 105 0.88 -13.90 -1.59
C PRO A 105 0.53 -12.45 -1.90
N LEU A 106 1.34 -11.51 -1.40
CA LEU A 106 1.12 -10.10 -1.66
C LEU A 106 1.23 -9.82 -3.15
N CYS A 107 0.27 -9.08 -3.69
CA CYS A 107 0.27 -8.64 -5.07
C CYS A 107 1.03 -7.30 -5.15
N PRO A 108 2.21 -7.25 -5.79
CA PRO A 108 2.96 -6.01 -5.96
C PRO A 108 2.26 -5.09 -6.99
N LEU A 109 2.67 -3.82 -7.01
CA LEU A 109 2.12 -2.79 -7.89
C LEU A 109 1.89 -3.22 -9.36
N PRO A 110 2.81 -3.94 -10.05
CA PRO A 110 2.57 -4.38 -11.42
C PRO A 110 1.34 -5.29 -11.55
N ILE A 111 1.13 -6.21 -10.61
CA ILE A 111 -0.05 -7.09 -10.59
C ILE A 111 -1.32 -6.27 -10.33
N ILE A 112 -1.26 -5.28 -9.42
CA ILE A 112 -2.40 -4.41 -9.11
C ILE A 112 -2.82 -3.60 -10.35
N ILE A 113 -1.84 -3.05 -11.08
CA ILE A 113 -2.06 -2.32 -12.34
C ILE A 113 -2.68 -3.25 -13.37
N ALA A 114 -2.07 -4.41 -13.64
CA ALA A 114 -2.59 -5.38 -14.61
C ALA A 114 -4.02 -5.82 -14.25
N LEU A 115 -4.26 -6.12 -12.97
CA LEU A 115 -5.57 -6.53 -12.47
C LEU A 115 -6.65 -5.48 -12.76
N SER A 116 -6.32 -4.20 -12.65
CA SER A 116 -7.26 -3.12 -12.97
C SER A 116 -7.75 -3.19 -14.42
N PHE A 117 -6.95 -3.65 -15.38
CA PHE A 117 -7.38 -3.81 -16.79
C PHE A 117 -8.18 -5.10 -17.03
N HIS A 118 -8.03 -6.10 -16.16
CA HIS A 118 -8.79 -7.35 -16.23
C HIS A 118 -10.13 -7.31 -15.48
N LEU A 119 -10.39 -6.24 -14.72
CA LEU A 119 -11.63 -6.04 -13.98
C LEU A 119 -12.55 -5.01 -14.67
N ASN A 120 -13.79 -5.43 -14.88
CA ASN A 120 -14.88 -4.56 -15.31
C ASN A 120 -15.71 -4.12 -14.08
N SER A 121 -15.15 -3.20 -13.29
CA SER A 121 -15.84 -2.51 -12.18
C SER A 121 -15.62 -1.00 -12.27
N VAL A 122 -16.46 -0.22 -11.57
CA VAL A 122 -16.39 1.25 -11.56
C VAL A 122 -15.08 1.70 -10.90
N GLU A 123 -14.73 1.07 -9.78
CA GLU A 123 -13.50 1.28 -9.02
C GLU A 123 -12.26 0.99 -9.86
N ALA A 124 -12.28 -0.09 -10.67
CA ALA A 124 -11.21 -0.39 -11.59
C ALA A 124 -11.06 0.69 -12.67
N GLY A 125 -12.17 1.21 -13.20
CA GLY A 125 -12.18 2.34 -14.13
C GLY A 125 -11.60 3.62 -13.52
N MET A 126 -12.01 3.95 -12.30
CA MET A 126 -11.50 5.09 -11.54
C MET A 126 -10.01 4.96 -11.24
N PHE A 127 -9.55 3.76 -10.89
CA PHE A 127 -8.12 3.49 -10.67
C PHE A 127 -7.31 3.64 -11.96
N ARG A 128 -7.81 3.17 -13.11
CA ARG A 128 -7.15 3.39 -14.42
C ARG A 128 -7.07 4.89 -14.75
N LYS A 129 -8.13 5.65 -14.47
CA LYS A 129 -8.11 7.12 -14.63
C LYS A 129 -7.08 7.78 -13.73
N TYR A 130 -6.99 7.33 -12.47
CA TYR A 130 -5.95 7.76 -11.53
C TYR A 130 -4.54 7.46 -12.05
N LEU A 131 -4.28 6.26 -12.59
CA LEU A 131 -3.00 5.91 -13.20
C LEU A 131 -2.67 6.83 -14.38
N CYS A 132 -3.62 7.05 -15.29
CA CYS A 132 -3.43 7.97 -16.41
C CYS A 132 -3.10 9.39 -15.92
N GLN A 133 -3.82 9.91 -14.92
CA GLN A 133 -3.53 11.22 -14.33
C GLN A 133 -2.13 11.27 -13.70
N ARG A 134 -1.72 10.23 -12.98
CA ARG A 134 -0.38 10.16 -12.38
C ARG A 134 0.73 10.07 -13.43
N LEU A 135 0.50 9.36 -14.53
CA LEU A 135 1.46 9.20 -15.63
C LEU A 135 1.52 10.42 -16.55
N GLN A 136 0.37 11.07 -16.79
CA GLN A 136 0.25 12.26 -17.64
C GLN A 136 0.55 13.56 -16.90
N SER A 137 0.56 13.55 -15.57
CA SER A 137 0.99 14.71 -14.79
C SER A 137 2.47 14.98 -15.10
N PRO A 138 2.83 16.09 -15.76
CA PRO A 138 4.23 16.52 -15.82
C PRO A 138 4.59 16.90 -14.39
N ALA A 139 5.27 16.04 -13.62
CA ALA A 139 5.45 16.21 -12.15
C ALA A 139 5.54 17.69 -11.70
N PRO A 140 4.57 18.23 -10.90
CA PRO A 140 4.79 19.55 -10.32
C PRO A 140 4.11 19.75 -8.95
N THR A 141 4.84 20.10 -7.89
CA THR A 141 4.22 20.69 -6.69
C THR A 141 5.19 21.58 -5.91
N PHE A 142 5.19 22.88 -6.26
CA PHE A 142 5.62 24.06 -5.47
C PHE A 142 6.99 24.03 -4.75
N ILE A 143 8.01 24.62 -5.38
CA ILE A 143 9.08 25.31 -4.63
C ILE A 143 8.69 26.79 -4.60
N PRO A 144 8.29 27.38 -3.45
CA PRO A 144 8.16 28.83 -3.37
C PRO A 144 9.56 29.44 -3.39
N ILE A 145 9.84 30.31 -4.36
CA ILE A 145 11.00 31.20 -4.30
C ILE A 145 10.60 32.33 -3.36
N ILE A 146 11.16 32.34 -2.14
CA ILE A 146 11.04 33.48 -1.24
C ILE A 146 11.93 34.58 -1.81
N VAL A 147 11.32 35.64 -2.36
CA VAL A 147 12.02 36.87 -2.71
C VAL A 147 11.88 37.82 -1.54
N ASP A 148 12.94 37.95 -0.76
CA ASP A 148 13.02 38.90 0.35
C ASP A 148 13.33 40.28 -0.20
N THR A 149 12.28 41.04 -0.56
CA THR A 149 12.42 42.48 -0.81
C THR A 149 12.42 43.20 0.54
N GLY A 150 13.55 43.12 1.26
CA GLY A 150 13.81 43.98 2.40
C GLY A 150 13.88 45.43 1.95
N VAL A 151 12.77 46.16 2.07
CA VAL A 151 12.76 47.63 2.00
C VAL A 151 13.30 48.12 3.34
N THR A 152 14.57 48.53 3.36
CA THR A 152 15.14 49.30 4.46
C THR A 152 14.57 50.71 4.42
N GLN A 153 13.56 50.99 5.24
CA GLN A 153 13.26 52.38 5.63
C GLN A 153 14.40 52.88 6.52
N GLY A 154 15.30 53.66 5.93
CA GLY A 154 16.18 54.57 6.65
C GLY A 154 15.45 55.88 6.96
N CYS A 155 15.78 56.44 8.12
CA CYS A 155 15.20 57.65 8.71
C CYS A 155 15.28 58.89 7.80
#